data_AF-A0A9X9A8J2-F1
#
_entry.id   AF-A0A9X9A8J2-F1
#
_cell.length_a   1.000
_cell.length_b   1.000
_cell.length_c   1.000
_cell.angle_alpha   90.00
_cell.angle_beta   90.00
_cell.angle_gamma   90.00
#
_symmetry.space_group_name_H-M   'P 1'
#
loop_
_entity.id
_entity.type
_entity.pdbx_description
1 polymer ?
#
loop_
_entity_poly.entity_id
_entity_poly.type
_entity_poly.pdbx_seq_one_letter_code
_entity_poly.pdbx_strand_id
1 'polypeptide(L)'
;IENTYFKKHVFHTALFKVQERLHISAVIFPTIEGRMYGFSVYQFETLQQRIELGKKLAWLLFHPIYNGSFYKFALQTTHTGSREDYEVYAKETRKSYTPKLRDIYPVILHEEIKMRDWFCANMKMNVLFVPEEPKGEVNITEWYRRKREQIYRLSIANRFAKRMDEFMI
;
A
#
# COMPACT_ATOMS: atom_id res chain seq x y z
N ILE A 1 -13.71 0.06 10.46
CA ILE A 1 -14.46 0.86 9.46
C ILE A 1 -15.92 0.52 9.64
N GLU A 2 -16.75 1.51 10.00
CA GLU A 2 -18.12 1.24 10.47
C GLU A 2 -19.19 1.47 9.41
N ASN A 3 -18.87 2.24 8.37
CA ASN A 3 -19.77 2.54 7.28
C ASN A 3 -20.26 1.25 6.58
N THR A 4 -21.58 1.05 6.61
CA THR A 4 -22.28 -0.14 6.11
C THR A 4 -22.13 -0.34 4.60
N TYR A 5 -22.03 0.76 3.83
CA TYR A 5 -21.80 0.73 2.39
C TYR A 5 -20.48 0.04 2.07
N PHE A 6 -19.38 0.46 2.71
CA PHE A 6 -18.06 -0.14 2.49
C PHE A 6 -17.95 -1.56 3.03
N LYS A 7 -18.58 -1.86 4.17
CA LYS A 7 -18.66 -3.25 4.68
C LYS A 7 -19.25 -4.19 3.63
N LYS A 8 -20.39 -3.84 3.05
CA LYS A 8 -21.08 -4.68 2.07
C LYS A 8 -20.35 -4.75 0.73
N HIS A 9 -19.92 -3.62 0.18
CA HIS A 9 -19.43 -3.54 -1.20
C HIS A 9 -17.91 -3.68 -1.36
N VAL A 10 -17.15 -3.66 -0.26
CA VAL A 10 -15.70 -3.82 -0.27
C VAL A 10 -15.29 -4.98 0.61
N PHE A 11 -15.42 -4.84 1.94
CA PHE A 11 -14.82 -5.77 2.90
C PHE A 11 -15.46 -7.17 2.92
N HIS A 12 -16.75 -7.29 2.62
CA HIS A 12 -17.44 -8.58 2.60
C HIS A 12 -17.35 -9.30 1.25
N THR A 13 -16.77 -8.66 0.22
CA THR A 13 -16.64 -9.27 -1.10
C THR A 13 -15.66 -10.44 -1.07
N ALA A 14 -15.93 -11.47 -1.86
CA ALA A 14 -15.02 -12.62 -1.99
C ALA A 14 -13.64 -12.19 -2.49
N LEU A 15 -13.59 -11.23 -3.42
CA LEU A 15 -12.35 -10.69 -3.97
C LEU A 15 -11.47 -10.06 -2.87
N PHE A 16 -12.06 -9.21 -2.01
CA PHE A 16 -11.33 -8.59 -0.91
C PHE A 16 -10.74 -9.64 0.05
N LYS A 17 -11.54 -10.62 0.46
CA LYS A 17 -11.09 -11.70 1.34
C LYS A 17 -9.96 -12.53 0.74
N VAL A 18 -9.99 -12.77 -0.58
CA VAL A 18 -8.90 -13.47 -1.29
C VAL A 18 -7.64 -12.61 -1.32
N GLN A 19 -7.76 -11.32 -1.63
CA GLN A 19 -6.61 -10.40 -1.65
C GLN A 19 -5.91 -10.34 -0.29
N GLU A 20 -6.70 -10.31 0.78
CA GLU A 20 -6.21 -10.29 2.15
C GLU A 20 -5.52 -11.59 2.56
N ARG A 21 -6.14 -12.75 2.29
CA ARG A 21 -5.51 -14.06 2.56
C ARG A 21 -4.19 -14.25 1.81
N LEU A 22 -4.10 -13.68 0.62
CA LEU A 22 -2.89 -13.75 -0.20
C LEU A 22 -1.88 -12.65 0.13
N HIS A 23 -2.13 -11.78 1.10
CA HIS A 23 -1.26 -10.64 1.45
C HIS A 23 -0.84 -9.84 0.21
N ILE A 24 -1.80 -9.50 -0.64
CA ILE A 24 -1.54 -8.79 -1.90
C ILE A 24 -1.17 -7.32 -1.64
N SER A 25 -1.73 -6.71 -0.61
CA SER A 25 -1.49 -5.32 -0.27
C SER A 25 -0.24 -5.14 0.59
N ALA A 26 0.53 -4.10 0.30
CA ALA A 26 1.70 -3.69 1.10
C ALA A 26 1.87 -2.17 1.05
N VAL A 27 2.44 -1.62 2.13
CA VAL A 27 2.88 -0.23 2.20
C VAL A 27 4.39 -0.24 2.15
N ILE A 28 4.98 0.54 1.25
CA ILE A 28 6.42 0.57 0.99
C ILE A 28 7.00 1.98 1.11
N PHE A 29 8.23 2.05 1.60
CA PHE A 29 9.15 3.17 1.53
C PHE A 29 10.29 2.78 0.57
N PRO A 30 10.21 3.27 -0.68
CA PRO A 30 11.26 3.03 -1.66
C PRO A 30 12.51 3.87 -1.36
N THR A 31 13.61 3.45 -1.95
CA THR A 31 14.90 4.15 -1.91
C THR A 31 15.44 4.31 -3.33
N ILE A 32 16.29 5.30 -3.55
CA ILE A 32 16.92 5.50 -4.87
C ILE A 32 17.88 4.36 -5.23
N GLU A 33 18.34 3.61 -4.21
CA GLU A 33 19.16 2.41 -4.37
C GLU A 33 18.33 1.19 -4.86
N GLY A 34 17.01 1.37 -5.06
CA GLY A 34 16.11 0.35 -5.58
C GLY A 34 15.59 -0.64 -4.54
N ARG A 35 15.87 -0.40 -3.25
CA ARG A 35 15.33 -1.22 -2.15
C ARG A 35 13.95 -0.71 -1.73
N MET A 36 13.11 -1.65 -1.33
CA MET A 36 11.75 -1.42 -0.83
C MET A 36 11.68 -1.88 0.63
N TYR A 37 11.42 -0.94 1.52
CA TYR A 37 11.20 -1.22 2.94
C TYR A 37 9.73 -1.09 3.27
N GLY A 38 9.18 -1.84 4.22
CA GLY A 38 7.78 -1.71 4.59
C GLY A 38 7.18 -3.00 5.11
N PHE A 39 5.85 -3.07 5.05
CA PHE A 39 5.08 -4.17 5.62
C PHE A 39 3.92 -4.56 4.70
N SER A 40 3.60 -5.85 4.67
CA SER A 40 2.36 -6.33 4.08
C SER A 40 1.17 -5.92 4.96
N VAL A 41 0.04 -5.65 4.33
CA VAL A 41 -1.20 -5.28 5.00
C VAL A 41 -2.02 -6.55 5.20
N TYR A 42 -2.52 -6.75 6.42
CA TYR A 42 -3.34 -7.89 6.79
C TYR A 42 -4.44 -7.44 7.77
N GLN A 43 -5.66 -7.97 7.61
CA GLN A 43 -6.82 -7.66 8.47
C GLN A 43 -7.08 -6.15 8.56
N PHE A 44 -7.06 -5.47 7.41
CA PHE A 44 -7.12 -4.01 7.39
C PHE A 44 -8.47 -3.48 7.92
N GLU A 45 -9.53 -4.27 7.91
CA GLU A 45 -10.83 -3.93 8.50
C GLU A 45 -10.78 -3.80 10.03
N THR A 46 -9.82 -4.45 10.68
CA THR A 46 -9.64 -4.43 12.13
C THR A 46 -8.91 -3.16 12.59
N LEU A 47 -9.50 -2.41 13.53
CA LEU A 47 -8.92 -1.17 14.04
C LEU A 47 -7.53 -1.39 14.64
N GLN A 48 -7.37 -2.41 15.49
CA GLN A 48 -6.09 -2.73 16.11
C GLN A 48 -5.00 -2.97 15.08
N GLN A 49 -5.28 -3.76 14.03
CA GLN A 49 -4.29 -4.06 12.99
C GLN A 49 -3.85 -2.82 12.20
N ARG A 50 -4.78 -1.88 11.95
CA ARG A 50 -4.41 -0.58 11.35
C ARG A 50 -3.51 0.25 12.27
N ILE A 51 -3.80 0.28 13.56
CA ILE A 51 -2.98 0.98 14.55
C ILE A 51 -1.58 0.37 14.60
N GLU A 52 -1.48 -0.96 14.72
CA GLU A 52 -0.20 -1.67 14.76
C GLU A 52 0.62 -1.46 13.48
N LEU A 53 -0.01 -1.58 12.30
CA LEU A 53 0.66 -1.28 11.04
C LEU A 53 1.19 0.16 11.00
N GLY A 54 0.38 1.13 11.46
CA GLY A 54 0.77 2.53 11.54
C GLY A 54 1.98 2.75 12.46
N LYS A 55 2.01 2.12 13.64
CA LYS A 55 3.15 2.18 14.57
C LYS A 55 4.43 1.64 13.93
N LYS A 56 4.35 0.49 13.26
CA LYS A 56 5.50 -0.11 12.55
C LYS A 56 6.01 0.78 11.42
N LEU A 57 5.10 1.36 10.64
CA LEU A 57 5.45 2.28 9.56
C LEU A 57 6.09 3.56 10.09
N ALA A 58 5.56 4.14 11.16
CA ALA A 58 6.13 5.32 11.80
C ALA A 58 7.52 5.03 12.36
N TRP A 59 7.70 3.91 13.07
CA TRP A 59 9.02 3.47 13.53
C TRP A 59 10.00 3.35 12.37
N LEU A 60 9.60 2.69 11.27
CA LEU A 60 10.45 2.47 10.10
C LEU A 60 10.83 3.79 9.43
N LEU A 61 9.86 4.68 9.20
CA LEU A 61 10.06 5.96 8.53
C LEU A 61 11.07 6.85 9.28
N PHE A 62 11.02 6.86 10.61
CA PHE A 62 11.88 7.69 11.46
C PHE A 62 13.10 6.94 12.01
N HIS A 63 13.30 5.68 11.64
CA HIS A 63 14.42 4.90 12.13
C HIS A 63 15.77 5.50 11.65
N PRO A 64 16.77 5.67 12.53
CA PRO A 64 18.03 6.35 12.19
C PRO A 64 18.77 5.76 10.98
N ILE A 65 18.65 4.44 10.77
CA ILE A 65 19.31 3.73 9.66
C ILE A 65 18.62 3.99 8.32
N TYR A 66 17.29 4.09 8.30
CA TYR A 66 16.51 4.07 7.05
C TYR A 66 15.98 5.45 6.62
N ASN A 67 15.70 6.32 7.59
CA ASN A 67 15.12 7.64 7.37
C ASN A 67 15.89 8.45 6.30
N GLY A 68 17.22 8.46 6.38
CA GLY A 68 18.05 9.19 5.40
C GLY A 68 17.81 8.75 3.95
N SER A 69 17.64 7.45 3.70
CA SER A 69 17.35 6.92 2.36
C SER A 69 15.95 7.30 1.88
N PHE A 70 14.96 7.27 2.78
CA PHE A 70 13.58 7.66 2.44
C PHE A 70 13.46 9.15 2.14
N TYR A 71 14.10 9.98 2.96
CA TYR A 71 14.17 11.42 2.76
C TYR A 71 14.86 11.76 1.43
N LYS A 72 15.98 11.10 1.14
CA LYS A 72 16.68 11.26 -0.14
C LYS A 72 15.79 10.89 -1.34
N PHE A 73 15.05 9.79 -1.24
CA PHE A 73 14.07 9.41 -2.27
C PHE A 73 12.99 10.48 -2.46
N ALA A 74 12.40 10.98 -1.38
CA ALA A 74 11.35 12.02 -1.47
C ALA A 74 11.85 13.33 -2.08
N LEU A 75 13.13 13.69 -1.88
CA LEU A 75 13.74 14.88 -2.49
C LEU A 75 14.09 14.69 -3.97
N GLN A 76 14.49 13.49 -4.37
CA GLN A 76 15.04 13.23 -5.71
C GLN A 76 13.99 12.71 -6.70
N THR A 77 12.87 12.21 -6.22
CA THR A 77 11.83 11.62 -7.05
C THR A 77 10.61 12.54 -7.12
N THR A 78 10.24 12.98 -8.33
CA THR A 78 8.98 13.70 -8.52
C THR A 78 7.81 12.71 -8.44
N HIS A 79 6.89 12.93 -7.50
CA HIS A 79 5.73 12.06 -7.32
C HIS A 79 4.65 12.33 -8.37
N THR A 80 4.37 11.34 -9.20
CA THR A 80 3.26 11.35 -10.17
C THR A 80 2.06 10.53 -9.71
N GLY A 81 2.22 9.77 -8.61
CA GLY A 81 1.22 8.81 -8.13
C GLY A 81 1.21 7.51 -8.94
N SER A 82 2.20 7.31 -9.81
CA SER A 82 2.45 6.07 -10.53
C SER A 82 3.46 5.20 -9.77
N ARG A 83 3.43 3.88 -10.02
CA ARG A 83 4.50 2.99 -9.54
C ARG A 83 5.83 3.25 -10.25
N GLU A 84 5.79 3.85 -11.42
CA GLU A 84 6.98 4.26 -12.18
C GLU A 84 7.92 5.13 -11.34
N ASP A 85 7.37 5.93 -10.42
CA ASP A 85 8.11 6.81 -9.51
C ASP A 85 9.20 6.06 -8.73
N TYR A 86 8.95 4.80 -8.34
CA TYR A 86 9.93 3.99 -7.60
C TYR A 86 10.48 2.81 -8.39
N GLU A 87 9.76 2.31 -9.39
CA GLU A 87 10.20 1.16 -10.19
C GLU A 87 11.44 1.44 -11.02
N VAL A 88 11.66 2.71 -11.40
CA VAL A 88 12.87 3.14 -12.13
C VAL A 88 14.16 2.81 -11.37
N TYR A 89 14.11 2.83 -10.04
CA TYR A 89 15.27 2.53 -9.19
C TYR A 89 15.45 1.03 -8.93
N ALA A 90 14.36 0.25 -8.93
CA ALA A 90 14.36 -1.15 -8.54
C ALA A 90 15.00 -2.12 -9.56
N LYS A 91 15.49 -1.62 -10.70
CA LYS A 91 16.03 -2.42 -11.83
C LYS A 91 15.14 -3.61 -12.17
N GLU A 92 13.83 -3.41 -12.08
CA GLU A 92 12.88 -4.47 -12.36
C GLU A 92 12.97 -4.88 -13.83
N THR A 93 12.91 -6.19 -14.05
CA THR A 93 12.92 -6.78 -15.40
C THR A 93 11.69 -6.40 -16.21
N ARG A 94 10.63 -5.91 -15.55
CA ARG A 94 9.38 -5.49 -16.16
C ARG A 94 8.93 -4.17 -15.55
N LYS A 95 8.77 -3.15 -16.38
CA LYS A 95 8.10 -1.91 -15.98
C LYS A 95 6.61 -2.17 -15.84
N SER A 96 5.99 -1.80 -14.73
CA SER A 96 4.54 -1.72 -14.68
C SER A 96 4.11 -0.56 -15.55
N TYR A 97 3.16 -0.79 -16.45
CA TYR A 97 2.42 0.30 -17.07
C TYR A 97 1.34 0.76 -16.10
N THR A 98 1.73 1.59 -15.14
CA THR A 98 0.77 2.32 -14.31
C THR A 98 0.68 3.75 -14.80
N PRO A 99 -0.50 4.21 -15.27
CA PRO A 99 -0.66 5.60 -15.68
C PRO A 99 -0.44 6.53 -14.49
N LYS A 100 -0.06 7.78 -14.75
CA LYS A 100 0.06 8.79 -13.69
C LYS A 100 -1.31 9.10 -13.13
N LEU A 101 -1.35 9.49 -11.85
CA LEU A 101 -2.62 9.75 -11.17
C LEU A 101 -3.46 10.80 -11.90
N ARG A 102 -2.82 11.87 -12.38
CA ARG A 102 -3.47 13.00 -13.06
C ARG A 102 -3.92 12.71 -14.49
N ASP A 103 -3.42 11.63 -15.10
CA ASP A 103 -3.87 11.19 -16.42
C ASP A 103 -5.22 10.45 -16.33
N ILE A 104 -5.53 9.87 -15.16
CA ILE A 104 -6.73 9.06 -14.94
C ILE A 104 -7.79 9.81 -14.12
N TYR A 105 -7.36 10.58 -13.11
CA TYR A 105 -8.25 11.26 -12.20
C TYR A 105 -8.05 12.77 -12.26
N PRO A 106 -9.12 13.55 -12.52
CA PRO A 106 -9.03 15.01 -12.47
C PRO A 106 -8.79 15.49 -11.04
N VAL A 107 -8.51 16.78 -10.88
CA VAL A 107 -8.49 17.41 -9.56
C VAL A 107 -9.91 17.39 -9.01
N ILE A 108 -10.13 16.58 -7.97
CA ILE A 108 -11.41 16.52 -7.26
C ILE A 108 -11.40 17.60 -6.19
N LEU A 109 -12.29 18.57 -6.32
CA LEU A 109 -12.55 19.54 -5.26
C LEU A 109 -13.53 18.89 -4.27
N HIS A 110 -13.08 18.72 -3.03
CA HIS A 110 -13.93 18.22 -1.96
C HIS A 110 -14.55 19.41 -1.23
N GLU A 111 -15.86 19.32 -0.95
CA GLU A 111 -16.50 20.24 -0.02
C GLU A 111 -15.88 20.10 1.36
N GLU A 112 -15.79 21.22 2.08
CA GLU A 112 -15.27 21.22 3.44
C GLU A 112 -16.14 20.33 4.33
N ILE A 113 -15.61 19.17 4.73
CA ILE A 113 -16.29 18.29 5.65
C ILE A 113 -16.22 18.97 7.03
N LYS A 114 -17.32 19.57 7.47
CA LYS A 114 -17.51 20.08 8.84
C LYS A 114 -17.65 18.91 9.82
N MET A 115 -16.60 18.10 9.93
CA MET A 115 -16.50 17.06 10.95
C MET A 115 -15.81 17.66 12.16
N ARG A 116 -16.38 17.44 13.35
CA ARG A 116 -15.69 17.74 14.61
C ARG A 116 -14.36 16.99 14.60
N ASP A 117 -13.27 17.68 14.95
CA ASP A 117 -11.96 17.06 15.03
C ASP A 117 -12.06 15.81 15.91
N TRP A 118 -11.59 14.69 15.37
CA TRP A 118 -11.57 13.41 16.07
C TRP A 118 -10.56 13.46 17.22
N PHE A 119 -9.57 14.37 17.15
CA PHE A 119 -8.59 14.59 18.20
C PHE A 119 -9.20 15.39 19.36
N CYS A 120 -9.52 14.69 20.46
CA CYS A 120 -9.91 15.29 21.71
C CYS A 120 -8.72 15.28 22.68
N ALA A 121 -8.34 16.44 23.22
CA ALA A 121 -7.18 16.60 24.13
C ALA A 121 -7.17 15.65 25.35
N ASN A 122 -8.34 15.13 25.75
CA ASN A 122 -8.48 14.21 26.89
C ASN A 122 -8.24 12.72 26.56
N MET A 123 -7.93 12.40 25.31
CA MET A 123 -7.67 11.02 24.90
C MET A 123 -6.24 10.61 25.30
N LYS A 124 -6.08 9.51 26.05
CA LYS A 124 -4.76 8.97 26.48
C LYS A 124 -4.02 8.35 25.28
N MET A 125 -3.59 9.18 24.35
CA MET A 125 -2.93 8.78 23.10
C MET A 125 -1.47 8.40 23.29
N ASN A 126 -0.81 8.85 24.37
CA ASN A 126 0.62 8.61 24.61
C ASN A 126 1.00 7.13 24.59
N VAL A 127 0.08 6.24 24.98
CA VAL A 127 0.28 4.77 24.93
C VAL A 127 0.40 4.26 23.49
N LEU A 128 -0.29 4.90 22.53
CA LEU A 128 -0.26 4.51 21.11
C LEU A 128 0.99 5.01 20.38
N PHE A 129 1.68 6.01 20.93
CA PHE A 129 2.91 6.58 20.38
C PHE A 129 4.19 5.99 20.97
N VAL A 130 4.09 4.98 21.85
CA VAL A 130 5.26 4.26 22.34
C VAL A 130 5.94 3.57 21.14
N PRO A 131 7.21 3.89 20.82
CA PRO A 131 7.92 3.25 19.74
C PRO A 131 8.07 1.76 20.03
N GLU A 132 7.58 0.93 19.12
CA GLU A 132 7.73 -0.51 19.19
C GLU A 132 8.48 -0.97 17.95
N GLU A 133 9.62 -1.60 18.18
CA GLU A 133 10.40 -2.19 17.09
C GLU A 133 9.60 -3.34 16.47
N PRO A 134 9.35 -3.29 15.15
CA PRO A 134 8.65 -4.35 14.45
C PRO A 134 9.42 -5.65 14.54
N LYS A 135 8.75 -6.72 14.97
CA LYS A 135 9.27 -8.08 14.85
C LYS A 135 9.20 -8.52 13.38
N GLY A 136 10.34 -8.58 12.70
CA GLY A 136 10.46 -9.10 11.34
C GLY A 136 11.40 -8.33 10.43
N GLU A 137 11.58 -8.82 9.21
CA GLU A 137 12.37 -8.13 8.19
C GLU A 137 11.58 -6.94 7.63
N VAL A 138 12.20 -5.76 7.67
CA VAL A 138 11.62 -4.53 7.12
C VAL A 138 11.96 -4.33 5.64
N ASN A 139 13.02 -4.97 5.14
CA ASN A 139 13.33 -4.97 3.72
C ASN A 139 12.47 -6.03 3.02
N ILE A 140 11.47 -5.58 2.28
CA ILE A 140 10.52 -6.47 1.60
C ILE A 140 10.75 -6.52 0.09
N THR A 141 11.90 -6.06 -0.41
CA THR A 141 12.20 -5.96 -1.85
C THR A 141 11.93 -7.27 -2.59
N GLU A 142 12.51 -8.38 -2.14
CA GLU A 142 12.37 -9.69 -2.81
C GLU A 142 10.97 -10.28 -2.65
N TRP A 143 10.33 -10.06 -1.50
CA TRP A 143 8.94 -10.48 -1.30
C TRP A 143 8.01 -9.71 -2.23
N TYR A 144 8.18 -8.38 -2.33
CA TYR A 144 7.38 -7.48 -3.15
C TYR A 144 7.52 -7.83 -4.63
N ARG A 145 8.75 -8.04 -5.11
CA ARG A 145 9.04 -8.46 -6.48
C ARG A 145 8.35 -9.79 -6.80
N ARG A 146 8.50 -10.80 -5.94
CA ARG A 146 7.86 -12.11 -6.13
C ARG A 146 6.34 -12.01 -6.15
N LYS A 147 5.74 -11.22 -5.26
CA LYS A 147 4.30 -10.99 -5.21
C LYS A 147 3.78 -10.34 -6.48
N ARG A 148 4.49 -9.35 -7.02
CA ARG A 148 4.10 -8.70 -8.27
C ARG A 148 4.11 -9.65 -9.45
N GLU A 149 5.15 -10.48 -9.58
CA GLU A 149 5.20 -11.50 -10.62
C GLU A 149 4.05 -12.52 -10.49
N GLN A 150 3.68 -12.91 -9.27
CA GLN A 150 2.52 -13.78 -9.04
C GLN A 150 1.21 -13.13 -9.53
N ILE A 151 0.95 -11.88 -9.13
CA ILE A 151 -0.27 -11.14 -9.53
C ILE A 151 -0.31 -10.97 -11.05
N TYR A 152 0.83 -10.65 -11.66
CA TYR A 152 0.92 -10.49 -13.11
C TYR A 152 0.60 -11.78 -13.85
N ARG A 153 1.20 -12.91 -13.45
CA ARG A 153 0.88 -14.23 -14.05
C ARG A 153 -0.60 -14.57 -13.92
N LEU A 154 -1.19 -14.31 -12.75
CA LEU A 154 -2.63 -14.49 -12.54
C LEU A 154 -3.45 -13.58 -13.46
N SER A 155 -3.02 -12.34 -13.68
CA SER A 155 -3.71 -11.40 -14.58
C SER A 155 -3.69 -11.86 -16.04
N ILE A 156 -2.58 -12.46 -16.50
CA ILE A 156 -2.48 -13.05 -17.84
C ILE A 156 -3.42 -14.24 -17.96
N ALA A 157 -3.36 -15.17 -17.00
CA ALA A 157 -4.22 -16.36 -17.00
C ALA A 157 -5.71 -15.97 -17.00
N ASN A 158 -6.10 -14.99 -16.19
CA ASN A 158 -7.47 -14.48 -16.16
C ASN A 158 -7.88 -13.83 -17.48
N ARG A 159 -6.99 -13.05 -18.13
CA ARG A 159 -7.26 -12.46 -19.45
C ARG A 159 -7.42 -13.55 -20.52
N PHE A 160 -6.61 -14.60 -20.46
CA PHE A 160 -6.69 -15.73 -21.38
C PHE A 160 -8.00 -16.51 -21.20
N ALA A 161 -8.39 -16.81 -19.97
CA ALA A 161 -9.66 -17.49 -19.66
C ALA A 161 -10.86 -16.69 -20.17
N LYS A 162 -10.94 -15.38 -19.88
CA LYS A 162 -12.01 -14.52 -20.40
C LYS A 162 -12.09 -14.49 -21.92
N ARG A 163 -10.94 -14.47 -22.59
CA ARG A 163 -10.89 -14.49 -24.05
C ARG A 163 -11.36 -15.83 -24.61
N MET A 164 -11.07 -16.96 -23.95
CA MET A 164 -11.61 -18.26 -24.34
C MET A 164 -13.12 -18.34 -24.14
N ASP A 165 -13.66 -17.79 -23.05
CA ASP A 165 -15.10 -17.74 -22.81
C ASP A 165 -15.82 -16.92 -23.90
N GLU A 166 -15.23 -15.80 -24.36
CA GLU A 166 -15.74 -15.00 -25.48
C GLU A 166 -15.70 -15.74 -26.84
N PHE A 167 -14.83 -16.75 -27.01
CA PHE A 167 -14.76 -17.57 -28.23
C PHE A 167 -15.68 -18.80 -28.20
N MET A 168 -16.23 -19.15 -27.03
CA MET A 168 -17.10 -20.31 -26.81
C MET A 168 -18.59 -19.95 -26.76
N ILE A 169 -18.94 -18.69 -27.09
CA ILE A 169 -20.30 -18.18 -27.26
C ILE A 169 -20.53 -17.87 -28.75
#